data_AF-A0AAX4JIZ4-F1
#
_entry.id   AF-A0AAX4JIZ4-F1
#
_cell.length_a   1.000
_cell.length_b   1.000
_cell.length_c   1.000
_cell.angle_alpha   90.00
_cell.angle_beta   90.00
_cell.angle_gamma   90.00
#
_symmetry.space_group_name_H-M   'P 1'
#
loop_
_entity.id
_entity.type
_entity.pdbx_description
1 polymer ?
#
loop_
_entity_poly.entity_id
_entity_poly.type
_entity_poly.pdbx_seq_one_letter_code
_entity_poly.pdbx_strand_id
1 'polypeptide(L)'
;MSGISPTDDELQITAQKLRETNPTLGISKLLAQLKIDHPEWTVSEKRFKKFITPTTAITGNDSTNGGEKKKVSNGGAGGGGEDELIAKTGIDHSIDIANIAPKVKVKMFNIEGKGKGLVAKEKLQKGELLWQEEPWIVTTDPDLWPYLTSREMCTQCLTLFDSASSLSLSVMCKFCGEAQFCNRICYQKATRTSGAHNEFLCSGQNKSISPLLKFIKEKKNRDLQGVVRILSQFRKIRDFDSSPEHKDRLLKELENRVWNSMARISQKVKEEERREWPYIAEDRLEEWRLTHLLILRALNPSPEDESFVSFQQFLKSKSKKVVPLTKEEEERWFSYDSFLELLGLIGLNQESSGGLYALHSHLNHNCDPNLQVRNLPKTWTPPTSEELPAELPSPMTAENRGTNKISIIVKKTVHPGDELFISYVNQNLSRDERRSKLREQYGFWCFCNRCNKEKKLEDKEKEQAQQTAPSQRLR
;
A
#
# COMPACT_ATOMS: atom_id res chain seq x y z
N MET A 1 27.79 -18.38 -42.32
CA MET A 1 29.23 -18.47 -41.98
C MET A 1 29.34 -18.35 -40.47
N SER A 2 29.99 -19.30 -39.80
CA SER A 2 30.24 -19.27 -38.36
C SER A 2 31.16 -18.10 -38.03
N GLY A 3 30.66 -17.08 -37.33
CA GLY A 3 31.46 -15.91 -37.00
C GLY A 3 32.60 -16.25 -36.04
N ILE A 4 33.70 -15.49 -36.14
CA ILE A 4 34.92 -15.69 -35.37
C ILE A 4 34.68 -15.11 -33.98
N SER A 5 34.88 -15.87 -32.92
CA SER A 5 34.87 -15.32 -31.56
C SER A 5 36.27 -14.76 -31.26
N PRO A 6 36.44 -13.43 -31.10
CA PRO A 6 37.75 -12.85 -30.79
C PRO A 6 38.26 -13.31 -29.42
N THR A 7 39.56 -13.15 -29.17
CA THR A 7 40.14 -13.38 -27.83
C THR A 7 39.68 -12.28 -26.85
N ASP A 8 39.79 -12.54 -25.54
CA ASP A 8 39.41 -11.55 -24.52
C ASP A 8 40.30 -10.29 -24.58
N ASP A 9 41.59 -10.43 -24.92
CA ASP A 9 42.54 -9.31 -25.02
C ASP A 9 42.22 -8.40 -26.24
N GLU A 10 41.91 -8.99 -27.39
CA GLU A 10 41.49 -8.25 -28.60
C GLU A 10 40.15 -7.53 -28.39
N LEU A 11 39.19 -8.18 -27.72
CA LEU A 11 37.90 -7.59 -27.40
C LEU A 11 38.02 -6.45 -26.40
N GLN A 12 38.91 -6.57 -25.41
CA GLN A 12 39.14 -5.54 -24.39
C GLN A 12 39.77 -4.27 -24.98
N ILE A 13 40.82 -4.40 -25.78
CA ILE A 13 41.48 -3.25 -26.43
C ILE A 13 40.49 -2.49 -27.33
N THR A 14 39.69 -3.22 -28.10
CA THR A 14 38.71 -2.65 -29.03
C THR A 14 37.54 -1.98 -28.30
N ALA A 15 37.03 -2.60 -27.23
CA ALA A 15 35.94 -2.05 -26.42
C ALA A 15 36.31 -0.76 -25.67
N GLN A 16 37.56 -0.66 -25.17
CA GLN A 16 38.06 0.56 -24.52
C GLN A 16 38.20 1.72 -25.50
N LYS A 17 38.77 1.47 -26.69
CA LYS A 17 38.89 2.47 -27.76
C LYS A 17 37.52 2.98 -28.26
N LEU A 18 36.52 2.10 -28.33
CA LEU A 18 35.14 2.49 -28.69
C LEU A 18 34.49 3.40 -27.65
N ARG A 19 34.78 3.17 -26.36
CA ARG A 19 34.29 4.00 -25.25
C ARG A 19 34.95 5.37 -25.22
N GLU A 20 36.26 5.46 -25.50
CA GLU A 20 37.00 6.72 -25.57
C GLU A 20 36.53 7.62 -26.73
N THR A 21 36.21 7.03 -27.88
CA THR A 21 35.69 7.75 -29.06
C THR A 21 34.21 8.11 -28.97
N ASN A 22 33.44 7.42 -28.12
CA ASN A 22 31.99 7.63 -27.95
C ASN A 22 31.59 7.68 -26.46
N PRO A 23 32.05 8.69 -25.70
CA PRO A 23 31.94 8.72 -24.24
C PRO A 23 30.50 8.73 -23.72
N THR A 24 29.55 9.27 -24.50
CA THR A 24 28.14 9.45 -24.12
C THR A 24 27.21 8.29 -24.52
N LEU A 25 27.69 7.31 -25.32
CA LEU A 25 26.85 6.20 -25.79
C LEU A 25 26.66 5.11 -24.74
N GLY A 26 25.44 4.61 -24.60
CA GLY A 26 25.15 3.45 -23.76
C GLY A 26 25.84 2.18 -24.26
N ILE A 27 26.06 1.20 -23.36
CA ILE A 27 26.81 -0.03 -23.66
C ILE A 27 26.23 -0.81 -24.85
N SER A 28 24.91 -0.83 -25.02
CA SER A 28 24.25 -1.52 -26.15
C SER A 28 24.50 -0.83 -27.49
N LYS A 29 24.67 0.51 -27.52
CA LYS A 29 25.03 1.25 -28.76
C LYS A 29 26.49 1.05 -29.14
N LEU A 30 27.40 0.98 -28.15
CA LEU A 30 28.79 0.61 -28.39
C LEU A 30 28.92 -0.82 -28.91
N LEU A 31 28.12 -1.76 -28.40
CA LEU A 31 28.10 -3.13 -28.92
C LEU A 31 27.59 -3.20 -30.37
N ALA A 32 26.62 -2.37 -30.74
CA ALA A 32 26.16 -2.26 -32.12
C ALA A 32 27.26 -1.71 -33.03
N GLN A 33 27.97 -0.66 -32.58
CA GLN A 33 29.09 -0.10 -33.34
C GLN A 33 30.24 -1.09 -33.51
N LEU A 34 30.59 -1.87 -32.47
CA LEU A 34 31.58 -2.95 -32.56
C LEU A 34 31.23 -3.97 -33.65
N LYS A 35 29.95 -4.32 -33.80
CA LYS A 35 29.48 -5.29 -34.81
C LYS A 35 29.45 -4.70 -36.23
N ILE A 36 29.41 -3.38 -36.35
CA ILE A 36 29.54 -2.69 -37.64
C ILE A 36 31.01 -2.63 -38.04
N ASP A 37 31.90 -2.34 -37.09
CA ASP A 37 33.34 -2.18 -37.33
C ASP A 37 34.05 -3.54 -37.52
N HIS A 38 33.53 -4.60 -36.88
CA HIS A 38 34.04 -5.98 -36.94
C HIS A 38 32.90 -6.97 -37.22
N PRO A 39 32.35 -6.99 -38.46
CA PRO A 39 31.20 -7.82 -38.84
C PRO A 39 31.49 -9.33 -38.79
N GLU A 40 32.76 -9.73 -38.81
CA GLU A 40 33.21 -11.11 -38.68
C GLU A 40 33.20 -11.61 -37.22
N TRP A 41 33.08 -10.72 -36.23
CA TRP A 41 33.12 -11.07 -34.82
C TRP A 41 31.78 -11.50 -34.23
N THR A 42 31.81 -12.60 -33.46
CA THR A 42 30.66 -13.06 -32.67
C THR A 42 30.92 -12.82 -31.18
N VAL A 43 30.36 -11.72 -30.66
CA VAL A 43 30.51 -11.29 -29.26
C VAL A 43 29.14 -11.13 -28.59
N SER A 44 28.96 -11.72 -27.41
CA SER A 44 27.75 -11.57 -26.60
C SER A 44 27.78 -10.28 -25.77
N GLU A 45 26.62 -9.69 -25.52
CA GLU A 45 26.50 -8.45 -24.74
C GLU A 45 27.04 -8.60 -23.32
N LYS A 46 26.88 -9.78 -22.71
CA LYS A 46 27.45 -10.10 -21.39
C LYS A 46 28.98 -10.10 -21.41
N ARG A 47 29.60 -10.65 -22.47
CA ARG A 47 31.05 -10.68 -22.63
C ARG A 47 31.61 -9.29 -22.94
N PHE A 48 30.88 -8.49 -23.71
CA PHE A 48 31.24 -7.09 -23.99
C PHE A 48 31.13 -6.19 -22.75
N LYS A 49 30.05 -6.33 -21.95
CA LYS A 49 29.85 -5.59 -20.69
C LYS A 49 30.97 -5.81 -19.67
N LYS A 50 31.65 -6.96 -19.69
CA LYS A 50 32.80 -7.27 -18.80
C LYS A 50 33.96 -6.27 -18.98
N PHE A 51 34.09 -5.67 -20.17
CA PHE A 51 35.22 -4.81 -20.54
C PHE A 51 34.84 -3.33 -20.66
N ILE A 52 33.59 -2.94 -20.35
CA ILE A 52 33.13 -1.54 -20.32
C ILE A 52 32.46 -1.21 -18.98
N THR A 53 33.11 -0.37 -18.18
CA THR A 53 32.60 0.15 -16.90
C THR A 53 31.54 1.25 -17.15
N PRO A 54 30.37 1.26 -16.47
CA PRO A 54 29.43 2.38 -16.55
C PRO A 54 29.98 3.61 -15.80
N THR A 55 30.31 4.68 -16.53
CA THR A 55 30.66 5.98 -15.93
C THR A 55 29.39 6.67 -15.43
N THR A 56 29.33 6.94 -14.13
CA THR A 56 28.31 7.76 -13.47
C THR A 56 28.58 9.26 -13.66
N ALA A 57 27.52 10.00 -14.01
CA ALA A 57 27.26 11.44 -13.83
C ALA A 57 28.08 12.48 -14.64
N ILE A 58 27.39 13.47 -15.24
CA ILE A 58 27.23 14.83 -14.70
C ILE A 58 26.37 15.70 -15.67
N THR A 59 25.44 16.43 -15.04
CA THR A 59 24.58 17.58 -15.37
C THR A 59 24.66 18.35 -16.70
N GLY A 60 23.51 18.88 -17.13
CA GLY A 60 23.43 20.14 -17.88
C GLY A 60 22.05 20.41 -18.51
N ASN A 61 21.32 21.40 -17.99
CA ASN A 61 20.14 22.04 -18.59
C ASN A 61 20.33 22.32 -20.09
N ASP A 62 19.29 22.12 -20.92
CA ASP A 62 18.56 23.27 -21.47
C ASP A 62 17.21 22.88 -22.10
N SER A 63 16.36 23.89 -22.11
CA SER A 63 14.98 24.02 -22.55
C SER A 63 14.75 23.60 -24.01
N THR A 64 13.58 23.03 -24.32
CA THR A 64 12.57 23.60 -25.25
C THR A 64 11.54 22.56 -25.74
N ASN A 65 10.28 22.98 -25.65
CA ASN A 65 9.14 22.71 -26.54
C ASN A 65 8.87 21.30 -27.09
N GLY A 66 7.73 20.77 -26.65
CA GLY A 66 6.56 20.69 -27.54
C GLY A 66 6.31 19.36 -28.25
N GLY A 67 5.10 18.83 -28.05
CA GLY A 67 4.48 17.91 -29.01
C GLY A 67 3.97 16.61 -28.41
N GLU A 68 2.73 16.65 -27.92
CA GLU A 68 1.88 15.46 -27.83
C GLU A 68 1.89 14.67 -29.14
N LYS A 69 2.15 13.36 -29.06
CA LYS A 69 1.43 12.39 -29.90
C LYS A 69 1.18 11.11 -29.13
N LYS A 70 -0.08 10.93 -28.73
CA LYS A 70 -0.72 9.63 -28.52
C LYS A 70 -0.34 8.69 -29.65
N LYS A 71 0.17 7.51 -29.31
CA LYS A 71 0.10 6.33 -30.18
C LYS A 71 -0.57 5.20 -29.42
N VAL A 72 -1.84 5.01 -29.78
CA VAL A 72 -2.54 3.74 -29.73
C VAL A 72 -1.77 2.77 -30.62
N SER A 73 -1.50 1.55 -30.14
CA SER A 73 -1.12 0.43 -30.99
C SER A 73 -1.87 -0.84 -30.56
N ASN A 74 -2.69 -1.31 -31.49
CA ASN A 74 -3.34 -2.61 -31.52
C ASN A 74 -2.32 -3.76 -31.56
N GLY A 75 -2.65 -4.82 -30.81
CA GLY A 75 -2.60 -6.24 -31.16
C GLY A 75 -1.42 -6.78 -31.98
N GLY A 76 -0.56 -7.55 -31.31
CA GLY A 76 0.29 -8.58 -31.91
C GLY A 76 0.48 -9.73 -30.93
N ALA A 77 -0.08 -10.90 -31.26
CA ALA A 77 0.02 -12.11 -30.46
C ALA A 77 1.45 -12.69 -30.52
N GLY A 78 2.03 -12.97 -29.34
CA GLY A 78 3.29 -13.71 -29.23
C GLY A 78 3.97 -13.52 -27.87
N GLY A 79 3.72 -14.44 -26.93
CA GLY A 79 4.42 -14.54 -25.62
C GLY A 79 3.71 -13.81 -24.49
N GLY A 80 2.87 -14.53 -23.72
CA GLY A 80 2.13 -13.98 -22.58
C GLY A 80 3.04 -13.56 -21.44
N GLY A 81 3.56 -12.34 -21.49
CA GLY A 81 3.77 -11.54 -20.29
C GLY A 81 2.40 -11.01 -19.88
N GLU A 82 1.84 -11.52 -18.79
CA GLU A 82 0.66 -10.91 -18.18
C GLU A 82 1.12 -9.51 -17.69
N ASP A 83 0.79 -8.43 -18.41
CA ASP A 83 1.16 -7.06 -18.01
C ASP A 83 0.75 -6.82 -16.55
N GLU A 84 1.68 -6.55 -15.63
CA GLU A 84 1.40 -6.38 -14.20
C GLU A 84 1.13 -4.91 -13.85
N LEU A 85 0.12 -4.65 -13.01
CA LEU A 85 -0.03 -3.35 -12.36
C LEU A 85 0.95 -3.28 -11.20
N ILE A 86 2.11 -2.68 -11.47
CA ILE A 86 3.14 -2.51 -10.44
C ILE A 86 2.79 -1.31 -9.56
N ALA A 87 2.36 -1.59 -8.33
CA ALA A 87 2.19 -0.56 -7.32
C ALA A 87 3.54 0.06 -6.92
N LYS A 88 3.58 1.39 -6.79
CA LYS A 88 4.74 2.11 -6.24
C LYS A 88 4.86 1.79 -4.76
N THR A 89 6.07 1.50 -4.28
CA THR A 89 6.32 1.17 -2.87
C THR A 89 7.77 1.44 -2.50
N GLY A 90 8.05 1.65 -1.22
CA GLY A 90 9.39 1.89 -0.69
C GLY A 90 9.50 1.58 0.79
N ILE A 91 10.67 1.87 1.38
CA ILE A 91 10.96 1.59 2.80
C ILE A 91 10.69 2.85 3.62
N ASP A 92 9.90 2.73 4.69
CA ASP A 92 9.73 3.80 5.65
C ASP A 92 10.83 3.75 6.73
N HIS A 93 11.89 4.56 6.54
CA HIS A 93 12.99 4.65 7.50
C HIS A 93 12.61 5.33 8.82
N SER A 94 11.42 5.92 8.93
CA SER A 94 10.93 6.48 10.21
C SER A 94 10.38 5.42 11.17
N ILE A 95 10.13 4.20 10.69
CA ILE A 95 9.64 3.11 11.55
C ILE A 95 10.81 2.53 12.32
N ASP A 96 10.74 2.58 13.66
CA ASP A 96 11.68 1.89 14.54
C ASP A 96 11.38 0.38 14.60
N ILE A 97 11.72 -0.32 13.52
CA ILE A 97 11.51 -1.77 13.39
C ILE A 97 12.25 -2.54 14.47
N ALA A 98 13.43 -2.07 14.91
CA ALA A 98 14.22 -2.75 15.92
C ALA A 98 13.48 -2.80 17.27
N ASN A 99 12.76 -1.74 17.61
CA ASN A 99 11.92 -1.70 18.81
C ASN A 99 10.57 -2.41 18.63
N ILE A 100 9.91 -2.26 17.47
CA ILE A 100 8.57 -2.85 17.25
C ILE A 100 8.64 -4.37 17.05
N ALA A 101 9.57 -4.83 16.21
CA ALA A 101 9.70 -6.21 15.78
C ALA A 101 11.20 -6.60 15.72
N PRO A 102 11.85 -6.82 16.89
CA PRO A 102 13.30 -6.98 16.98
C PRO A 102 13.84 -8.12 16.11
N LYS A 103 13.05 -9.19 15.92
CA LYS A 103 13.39 -10.39 15.14
C LYS A 103 13.20 -10.24 13.62
N VAL A 104 12.81 -9.05 13.17
CA VAL A 104 12.46 -8.78 11.77
C VAL A 104 13.33 -7.65 11.21
N LYS A 105 13.68 -7.73 9.93
CA LYS A 105 14.28 -6.62 9.18
C LYS A 105 13.54 -6.40 7.86
N VAL A 106 13.51 -5.14 7.42
CA VAL A 106 12.99 -4.78 6.09
C VAL A 106 14.03 -5.06 5.01
N LYS A 107 13.56 -5.44 3.82
CA LYS A 107 14.39 -5.69 2.64
C LYS A 107 13.66 -5.18 1.39
N MET A 108 14.38 -4.48 0.51
CA MET A 108 13.91 -4.24 -0.86
C MET A 108 14.29 -5.43 -1.73
N PHE A 109 13.32 -6.00 -2.44
CA PHE A 109 13.58 -7.11 -3.36
C PHE A 109 13.80 -6.55 -4.76
N ASN A 110 14.93 -6.91 -5.38
CA ASN A 110 15.26 -6.56 -6.77
C ASN A 110 14.53 -7.49 -7.75
N ILE A 111 13.23 -7.66 -7.55
CA ILE A 111 12.34 -8.44 -8.39
C ILE A 111 11.23 -7.47 -8.80
N GLU A 112 11.03 -7.31 -10.10
CA GLU A 112 9.99 -6.47 -10.66
C GLU A 112 8.62 -6.85 -10.07
N GLY A 113 7.79 -5.85 -9.73
CA GLY A 113 6.48 -6.06 -9.11
C GLY A 113 6.49 -6.40 -7.60
N LYS A 114 7.58 -6.91 -7.03
CA LYS A 114 7.60 -7.39 -5.63
C LYS A 114 7.85 -6.28 -4.60
N GLY A 115 8.71 -5.33 -4.93
CA GLY A 115 9.02 -4.20 -4.06
C GLY A 115 9.60 -4.59 -2.70
N LYS A 116 9.15 -3.92 -1.63
CA LYS A 116 9.64 -4.15 -0.26
C LYS A 116 9.03 -5.40 0.37
N GLY A 117 9.70 -5.94 1.37
CA GLY A 117 9.19 -7.03 2.20
C GLY A 117 9.88 -7.08 3.57
N LEU A 118 9.44 -8.00 4.43
CA LEU A 118 10.07 -8.29 5.71
C LEU A 118 10.75 -9.67 5.68
N VAL A 119 11.89 -9.81 6.35
CA VAL A 119 12.61 -11.08 6.49
C VAL A 119 12.96 -11.36 7.94
N ALA A 120 13.04 -12.64 8.29
CA ALA A 120 13.45 -13.08 9.63
C ALA A 120 14.94 -12.81 9.87
N LYS A 121 15.30 -12.29 11.04
CA LYS A 121 16.70 -12.16 11.49
C LYS A 121 17.23 -13.43 12.15
N GLU A 122 16.33 -14.21 12.73
CA GLU A 122 16.63 -15.43 13.48
C GLU A 122 15.57 -16.51 13.20
N LYS A 123 15.73 -17.69 13.80
CA LYS A 123 14.75 -18.77 13.68
C LYS A 123 13.49 -18.41 14.47
N LEU A 124 12.33 -18.56 13.83
CA LEU A 124 11.02 -18.29 14.42
C LEU A 124 10.21 -19.58 14.52
N GLN A 125 9.53 -19.81 15.64
CA GLN A 125 8.80 -21.06 15.89
C GLN A 125 7.29 -20.91 15.70
N LYS A 126 6.60 -21.98 15.30
CA LYS A 126 5.12 -21.98 15.20
C LYS A 126 4.50 -21.51 16.52
N GLY A 127 3.51 -20.62 16.43
CA GLY A 127 2.78 -20.08 17.59
C GLY A 127 3.42 -18.83 18.22
N GLU A 128 4.66 -18.50 17.85
CA GLU A 128 5.39 -17.34 18.37
C GLU A 128 4.73 -16.02 17.95
N LEU A 129 4.57 -15.09 18.89
CA LEU A 129 4.17 -13.71 18.62
C LEU A 129 5.40 -12.90 18.20
N LEU A 130 5.41 -12.35 16.98
CA LEU A 130 6.53 -11.53 16.50
C LEU A 130 6.42 -10.07 16.93
N TRP A 131 5.25 -9.47 16.75
CA TRP A 131 4.93 -8.15 17.28
C TRP A 131 3.42 -7.94 17.35
N GLN A 132 3.03 -6.87 18.03
CA GLN A 132 1.70 -6.32 17.95
C GLN A 132 1.77 -4.88 17.46
N GLU A 133 0.76 -4.45 16.71
CA GLU A 133 0.73 -3.13 16.11
C GLU A 133 -0.65 -2.49 16.29
N GLU A 134 -0.67 -1.22 16.68
CA GLU A 134 -1.87 -0.38 16.61
C GLU A 134 -1.92 0.33 15.25
N PRO A 135 -3.11 0.66 14.73
CA PRO A 135 -3.21 1.26 13.42
C PRO A 135 -2.63 2.68 13.43
N TRP A 136 -1.84 2.99 12.40
CA TRP A 136 -1.39 4.34 12.10
C TRP A 136 -2.57 5.21 11.63
N ILE A 137 -3.47 4.65 10.80
CA ILE A 137 -4.76 5.28 10.46
C ILE A 137 -5.87 4.27 10.77
N VAL A 138 -6.81 4.64 11.64
CA VAL A 138 -7.98 3.81 11.88
C VAL A 138 -8.85 3.82 10.63
N THR A 139 -9.39 2.68 10.20
CA THR A 139 -10.41 2.57 9.15
C THR A 139 -11.44 1.55 9.57
N THR A 140 -12.60 2.00 10.05
CA THR A 140 -13.58 1.14 10.71
C THR A 140 -14.48 0.46 9.69
N ASP A 141 -14.69 -0.84 9.87
CA ASP A 141 -15.69 -1.58 9.11
C ASP A 141 -17.06 -0.86 9.16
N PRO A 142 -17.75 -0.66 8.03
CA PRO A 142 -19.07 -0.04 8.00
C PRO A 142 -20.10 -0.69 8.93
N ASP A 143 -20.01 -1.99 9.15
CA ASP A 143 -20.94 -2.72 10.02
C ASP A 143 -20.72 -2.38 11.51
N LEU A 144 -19.60 -1.73 11.85
CA LEU A 144 -19.34 -1.20 13.19
C LEU A 144 -19.83 0.23 13.42
N TRP A 145 -20.21 0.97 12.38
CA TRP A 145 -20.58 2.38 12.51
C TRP A 145 -21.83 2.66 13.36
N PRO A 146 -22.84 1.77 13.43
CA PRO A 146 -23.94 1.93 14.37
C PRO A 146 -23.43 2.05 15.82
N TYR A 147 -22.54 1.15 16.26
CA TYR A 147 -21.96 1.17 17.62
C TYR A 147 -21.09 2.40 17.90
N LEU A 148 -20.42 2.94 16.88
CA LEU A 148 -19.70 4.21 17.02
C LEU A 148 -20.67 5.37 17.24
N THR A 149 -21.74 5.43 16.44
CA THR A 149 -22.69 6.54 16.45
C THR A 149 -23.57 6.51 17.70
N SER A 150 -23.98 5.33 18.17
CA SER A 150 -24.67 5.11 19.45
C SER A 150 -23.76 5.28 20.67
N ARG A 151 -22.44 5.46 20.46
CA ARG A 151 -21.40 5.55 21.49
C ARG A 151 -21.27 4.31 22.37
N GLU A 152 -21.62 3.15 21.82
CA GLU A 152 -21.41 1.84 22.44
C GLU A 152 -20.01 1.29 22.17
N MET A 153 -19.20 1.98 21.36
CA MET A 153 -17.84 1.57 21.01
C MET A 153 -16.86 2.74 21.04
N CYS A 154 -15.63 2.45 21.48
CA CYS A 154 -14.53 3.40 21.45
C CYS A 154 -14.14 3.76 20.01
N THR A 155 -14.18 5.04 19.67
CA THR A 155 -13.80 5.57 18.35
C THR A 155 -12.32 5.32 18.00
N GLN A 156 -11.45 5.19 19.00
CA GLN A 156 -10.01 4.95 18.77
C GLN A 156 -9.66 3.48 18.59
N CYS A 157 -10.05 2.63 19.55
CA CYS A 157 -9.56 1.26 19.64
C CYS A 157 -10.63 0.21 19.37
N LEU A 158 -11.85 0.62 19.03
CA LEU A 158 -12.97 -0.25 18.68
C LEU A 158 -13.38 -1.23 19.80
N THR A 159 -12.99 -0.96 21.05
CA THR A 159 -13.50 -1.70 22.21
C THR A 159 -14.98 -1.35 22.43
N LEU A 160 -15.84 -2.36 22.50
CA LEU A 160 -17.25 -2.21 22.91
C LEU A 160 -17.34 -1.89 24.40
N PHE A 161 -18.32 -1.08 24.78
CA PHE A 161 -18.65 -0.77 26.16
C PHE A 161 -19.73 -1.74 26.65
N ASP A 162 -19.29 -2.92 27.08
CA ASP A 162 -20.15 -4.06 27.47
C ASP A 162 -20.69 -3.99 28.91
N SER A 163 -20.25 -3.00 29.69
CA SER A 163 -20.50 -2.96 31.14
C SER A 163 -20.60 -1.54 31.68
N ALA A 164 -21.34 -1.37 32.77
CA ALA A 164 -21.41 -0.10 33.51
C ALA A 164 -20.01 0.39 33.95
N SER A 165 -19.10 -0.53 34.26
CA SER A 165 -17.70 -0.24 34.59
C SER A 165 -16.90 0.31 33.40
N SER A 166 -17.19 -0.13 32.18
CA SER A 166 -16.55 0.40 30.97
C SER A 166 -16.96 1.86 30.66
N LEU A 167 -18.18 2.23 31.04
CA LEU A 167 -18.73 3.58 30.85
C LEU A 167 -18.19 4.60 31.86
N SER A 168 -17.86 4.19 33.09
CA SER A 168 -17.40 5.10 34.16
C SER A 168 -16.05 5.75 33.88
N LEU A 169 -15.16 5.08 33.12
CA LEU A 169 -13.86 5.61 32.71
C LEU A 169 -13.88 6.27 31.32
N SER A 170 -14.99 6.13 30.61
CA SER A 170 -15.12 6.62 29.25
C SER A 170 -15.03 8.14 29.18
N VAL A 171 -14.48 8.64 28.08
CA VAL A 171 -14.36 10.06 27.80
C VAL A 171 -15.13 10.34 26.53
N MET A 172 -16.05 11.30 26.59
CA MET A 172 -16.81 11.75 25.42
C MET A 172 -16.12 12.95 24.78
N CYS A 173 -16.26 13.09 23.46
CA CYS A 173 -15.88 14.33 22.81
C CYS A 173 -16.74 15.48 23.34
N LYS A 174 -16.10 16.59 23.72
CA LYS A 174 -16.79 17.76 24.27
C LYS A 174 -17.50 18.60 23.20
N PHE A 175 -17.21 18.36 21.93
CA PHE A 175 -17.67 19.20 20.82
C PHE A 175 -18.75 18.52 19.99
N CYS A 176 -18.77 17.18 19.89
CA CYS A 176 -19.72 16.47 19.03
C CYS A 176 -20.52 15.37 19.75
N GLY A 177 -21.64 15.02 19.11
CA GLY A 177 -22.58 13.98 19.52
C GLY A 177 -22.11 12.55 19.30
N GLU A 178 -20.97 12.30 18.65
CA GLU A 178 -20.74 11.01 17.98
C GLU A 178 -19.48 10.24 18.42
N ALA A 179 -18.57 10.86 19.17
CA ALA A 179 -17.28 10.24 19.50
C ALA A 179 -17.15 9.96 21.00
N GLN A 180 -16.78 8.73 21.34
CA GLN A 180 -16.54 8.25 22.69
C GLN A 180 -15.27 7.40 22.74
N PHE A 181 -14.55 7.47 23.85
CA PHE A 181 -13.23 6.85 24.02
C PHE A 181 -13.17 6.10 25.35
N CYS A 182 -12.40 5.01 25.42
CA CYS A 182 -12.25 4.25 26.66
C CYS A 182 -11.74 5.10 27.83
N ASN A 183 -10.85 6.06 27.54
CA ASN A 183 -10.21 6.93 28.51
C ASN A 183 -9.46 8.06 27.78
N ARG A 184 -8.74 8.90 28.55
CA ARG A 184 -7.93 10.01 28.02
C ARG A 184 -6.81 9.57 27.06
N ILE A 185 -6.26 8.37 27.22
CA ILE A 185 -5.21 7.86 26.33
C ILE A 185 -5.80 7.61 24.93
N CYS A 186 -6.95 6.94 24.85
CA CYS A 186 -7.64 6.73 23.58
C CYS A 186 -8.06 8.05 22.92
N TYR A 187 -8.55 9.02 23.70
CA TYR A 187 -8.87 10.35 23.21
C TYR A 187 -7.64 11.06 22.61
N GLN A 188 -6.50 11.01 23.29
CA GLN A 188 -5.25 11.62 22.81
C GLN A 188 -4.74 10.93 21.54
N LYS A 189 -4.77 9.59 21.47
CA LYS A 189 -4.38 8.86 20.26
C LYS A 189 -5.29 9.21 19.07
N ALA A 190 -6.61 9.23 19.27
CA ALA A 190 -7.57 9.58 18.23
C ALA A 190 -7.40 11.00 17.68
N THR A 191 -7.13 11.94 18.57
CA THR A 191 -7.00 13.36 18.21
C THR A 191 -5.63 13.71 17.67
N ARG A 192 -4.55 13.00 18.05
CA ARG A 192 -3.18 13.39 17.73
C ARG A 192 -2.48 12.47 16.73
N THR A 193 -2.61 11.15 16.86
CA THR A 193 -1.74 10.21 16.14
C THR A 193 -2.45 9.42 15.06
N SER A 194 -3.63 8.86 15.36
CA SER A 194 -4.28 7.89 14.47
C SER A 194 -5.25 8.50 13.45
N GLY A 195 -5.54 9.80 13.59
CA GLY A 195 -6.58 10.48 12.82
C GLY A 195 -7.99 9.92 13.03
N ALA A 196 -8.25 9.10 14.06
CA ALA A 196 -9.57 8.51 14.26
C ALA A 196 -10.66 9.58 14.49
N HIS A 197 -10.31 10.64 15.22
CA HIS A 197 -11.18 11.79 15.52
C HIS A 197 -10.35 13.00 15.95
N ASN A 198 -9.86 13.80 14.99
CA ASN A 198 -9.20 15.09 15.26
C ASN A 198 -10.17 16.27 15.03
N GLU A 199 -9.69 17.49 15.22
CA GLU A 199 -10.48 18.72 15.14
C GLU A 199 -11.08 18.94 13.74
N PHE A 200 -10.37 18.55 12.68
CA PHE A 200 -10.85 18.63 11.30
C PHE A 200 -11.99 17.64 11.02
N LEU A 201 -12.00 16.49 11.71
CA LEU A 201 -13.02 15.44 11.60
C LEU A 201 -14.19 15.62 12.58
N CYS A 202 -14.08 16.56 13.52
CA CYS A 202 -15.08 16.76 14.54
C CYS A 202 -16.17 17.71 14.03
N SER A 203 -17.38 17.19 13.75
CA SER A 203 -18.51 17.99 13.24
C SER A 203 -18.93 19.16 14.14
N GLY A 204 -18.62 19.08 15.44
CA GLY A 204 -18.81 20.17 16.38
C GLY A 204 -17.78 21.30 16.32
N GLN A 205 -16.62 21.05 15.70
CA GLN A 205 -15.54 22.02 15.54
C GLN A 205 -15.42 22.50 14.09
N ASN A 206 -15.35 21.57 13.14
CA ASN A 206 -15.39 21.83 11.71
C ASN A 206 -16.78 21.46 11.16
N LYS A 207 -17.71 22.41 11.11
CA LYS A 207 -19.08 22.13 10.63
C LYS A 207 -19.11 21.66 9.17
N SER A 208 -18.15 22.11 8.36
CA SER A 208 -18.03 21.80 6.94
C SER A 208 -17.71 20.33 6.64
N ILE A 209 -17.30 19.55 7.64
CA ILE A 209 -17.03 18.11 7.47
C ILE A 209 -18.31 17.26 7.42
N SER A 210 -19.43 17.77 7.93
CA SER A 210 -20.66 16.99 8.13
C SER A 210 -21.23 16.37 6.84
N PRO A 211 -21.32 17.10 5.71
CA PRO A 211 -21.79 16.50 4.45
C PRO A 211 -20.91 15.34 3.99
N LEU A 212 -19.58 15.46 4.12
CA LEU A 212 -18.63 14.42 3.75
C LEU A 212 -18.75 13.18 4.65
N LEU A 213 -18.84 13.35 5.97
CA LEU A 213 -19.02 12.22 6.88
C LEU A 213 -20.37 11.53 6.67
N LYS A 214 -21.43 12.28 6.38
CA LYS A 214 -22.74 11.73 6.04
C LYS A 214 -22.65 10.89 4.77
N PHE A 215 -22.03 11.41 3.71
CA PHE A 215 -21.84 10.67 2.46
C PHE A 215 -21.04 9.37 2.67
N ILE A 216 -19.93 9.42 3.41
CA ILE A 216 -19.15 8.23 3.78
C ILE A 216 -20.02 7.20 4.48
N LYS A 217 -20.83 7.64 5.46
CA LYS A 217 -21.75 6.79 6.24
C LYS A 217 -22.81 6.12 5.35
N GLU A 218 -23.47 6.90 4.49
CA GLU A 218 -24.54 6.42 3.61
C GLU A 218 -24.02 5.44 2.56
N LYS A 219 -22.84 5.71 2.00
CA LYS A 219 -22.22 4.86 0.97
C LYS A 219 -21.46 3.66 1.52
N LYS A 220 -21.36 3.50 2.84
CA LYS A 220 -20.49 2.49 3.47
C LYS A 220 -19.05 2.54 2.94
N ASN A 221 -18.57 3.72 2.55
CA ASN A 221 -17.29 3.88 1.86
C ASN A 221 -16.11 3.97 2.86
N ARG A 222 -15.63 2.80 3.28
CA ARG A 222 -14.51 2.66 4.22
C ARG A 222 -13.20 3.24 3.66
N ASP A 223 -12.95 3.09 2.37
CA ASP A 223 -11.69 3.55 1.78
C ASP A 223 -11.60 5.08 1.78
N LEU A 224 -12.71 5.74 1.45
CA LEU A 224 -12.85 7.18 1.58
C LEU A 224 -12.66 7.67 3.03
N GLN A 225 -13.15 6.92 4.02
CA GLN A 225 -12.87 7.23 5.43
C GLN A 225 -11.36 7.27 5.71
N GLY A 226 -10.59 6.32 5.16
CA GLY A 226 -9.13 6.30 5.26
C GLY A 226 -8.46 7.52 4.63
N VAL A 227 -8.86 7.87 3.40
CA VAL A 227 -8.34 9.06 2.70
C VAL A 227 -8.57 10.33 3.51
N VAL A 228 -9.81 10.54 3.97
CA VAL A 228 -10.20 11.73 4.74
C VAL A 228 -9.42 11.81 6.06
N ARG A 229 -9.14 10.67 6.71
CA ARG A 229 -8.31 10.63 7.92
C ARG A 229 -6.85 11.02 7.65
N ILE A 230 -6.25 10.54 6.56
CA ILE A 230 -4.89 10.96 6.16
C ILE A 230 -4.84 12.47 5.90
N LEU A 231 -5.76 13.00 5.09
CA LEU A 231 -5.81 14.43 4.76
C LEU A 231 -6.05 15.29 5.99
N SER A 232 -6.94 14.86 6.89
CA SER A 232 -7.16 15.57 8.16
C SER A 232 -5.92 15.59 9.05
N GLN A 233 -5.09 14.53 9.03
CA GLN A 233 -3.84 14.49 9.78
C GLN A 233 -2.78 15.40 9.18
N PHE A 234 -2.66 15.43 7.84
CA PHE A 234 -1.83 16.42 7.16
C PHE A 234 -2.22 17.84 7.60
N ARG A 235 -3.50 18.19 7.47
CA ARG A 235 -4.02 19.50 7.86
C ARG A 235 -3.77 19.81 9.34
N LYS A 236 -4.00 18.86 10.24
CA LYS A 236 -3.75 19.02 11.67
C LYS A 236 -2.29 19.33 11.97
N ILE A 237 -1.36 18.53 11.46
CA ILE A 237 0.08 18.73 11.70
C ILE A 237 0.51 20.08 11.11
N ARG A 238 0.08 20.35 9.87
CA ARG A 238 0.44 21.55 9.12
C ARG A 238 -0.06 22.84 9.77
N ASP A 239 -1.32 22.86 10.21
CA ASP A 239 -1.99 24.08 10.67
C ASP A 239 -1.90 24.28 12.19
N PHE A 240 -1.88 23.20 12.98
CA PHE A 240 -2.05 23.26 14.44
C PHE A 240 -0.84 22.80 15.25
N ASP A 241 0.22 22.26 14.62
CA ASP A 241 1.45 21.98 15.36
C ASP A 241 2.27 23.27 15.54
N SER A 242 2.36 23.70 16.81
CA SER A 242 3.02 24.93 17.20
C SER A 242 4.55 24.84 17.19
N SER A 243 5.14 23.64 17.20
CA SER A 243 6.59 23.46 17.24
C SER A 243 7.13 23.29 15.81
N PRO A 244 7.96 24.21 15.28
CA PRO A 244 8.45 24.13 13.91
C PRO A 244 9.21 22.83 13.61
N GLU A 245 10.11 22.43 14.51
CA GLU A 245 10.91 21.20 14.36
C GLU A 245 10.05 19.94 14.44
N HIS A 246 9.09 19.91 15.37
CA HIS A 246 8.18 18.79 15.53
C HIS A 246 7.26 18.64 14.31
N LYS A 247 6.72 19.75 13.83
CA LYS A 247 5.89 19.83 12.64
C LYS A 247 6.62 19.33 11.40
N ASP A 248 7.83 19.83 11.13
CA ASP A 248 8.63 19.43 9.97
C ASP A 248 8.89 17.91 9.97
N ARG A 249 9.30 17.38 11.13
CA ARG A 249 9.49 15.94 11.33
C ARG A 249 8.21 15.17 11.01
N LEU A 250 7.08 15.55 11.61
CA LEU A 250 5.80 14.84 11.43
C LEU A 250 5.28 14.92 9.99
N LEU A 251 5.43 16.06 9.31
CA LEU A 251 5.07 16.19 7.89
C LEU A 251 5.93 15.30 7.01
N LYS A 252 7.25 15.24 7.26
CA LYS A 252 8.17 14.38 6.53
C LYS A 252 7.87 12.89 6.76
N GLU A 253 7.58 12.49 7.99
CA GLU A 253 7.17 11.12 8.31
C GLU A 253 5.85 10.75 7.60
N LEU A 254 4.85 11.65 7.66
CA LEU A 254 3.57 11.47 6.99
C LEU A 254 3.74 11.36 5.47
N GLU A 255 4.50 12.27 4.88
CA GLU A 255 4.76 12.30 3.44
C GLU A 255 5.51 11.03 3.00
N ASN A 256 6.55 10.65 3.73
CA ASN A 256 7.31 9.44 3.43
C ASN A 256 6.44 8.19 3.51
N ARG A 257 5.59 8.08 4.55
CA ARG A 257 4.72 6.91 4.73
C ARG A 257 3.69 6.77 3.62
N VAL A 258 3.07 7.88 3.22
CA VAL A 258 2.01 7.91 2.19
C VAL A 258 2.60 7.78 0.78
N TRP A 259 3.57 8.62 0.44
CA TRP A 259 3.98 8.80 -0.95
C TRP A 259 5.16 7.92 -1.34
N ASN A 260 6.00 7.52 -0.39
CA ASN A 260 7.24 6.79 -0.67
C ASN A 260 7.26 5.37 -0.09
N SER A 261 6.47 5.08 0.94
CA SER A 261 6.46 3.75 1.56
C SER A 261 5.28 2.92 1.10
N MET A 262 4.07 3.14 1.65
CA MET A 262 2.91 2.26 1.44
C MET A 262 2.64 1.97 -0.03
N ALA A 263 2.17 0.75 -0.33
CA ALA A 263 1.90 0.35 -1.70
C ALA A 263 0.83 1.27 -2.29
N ARG A 264 1.08 1.86 -3.46
CA ARG A 264 0.24 2.93 -3.99
C ARG A 264 0.13 2.83 -5.51
N ILE A 265 -1.10 2.99 -5.98
CA ILE A 265 -1.46 3.05 -7.40
C ILE A 265 -2.70 3.92 -7.52
N SER A 266 -2.88 4.60 -8.65
CA SER A 266 -4.13 5.31 -8.93
C SER A 266 -5.30 4.33 -8.95
N GLN A 267 -6.35 4.63 -8.17
CA GLN A 267 -7.58 3.84 -8.15
C GLN A 267 -8.20 3.71 -9.54
N LYS A 268 -8.12 4.75 -10.37
CA LYS A 268 -8.60 4.72 -11.76
C LYS A 268 -7.85 3.69 -12.60
N VAL A 269 -6.52 3.70 -12.56
CA VAL A 269 -5.68 2.73 -13.28
C VAL A 269 -6.01 1.30 -12.87
N LYS A 270 -6.25 1.07 -11.57
CA LYS A 270 -6.65 -0.24 -11.05
C LYS A 270 -8.04 -0.68 -11.54
N GLU A 271 -9.01 0.23 -11.57
CA GLU A 271 -10.37 -0.11 -12.02
C GLU A 271 -10.50 -0.25 -13.54
N GLU A 272 -9.66 0.44 -14.32
CA GLU A 272 -9.62 0.33 -15.78
C GLU A 272 -9.32 -1.11 -16.28
N GLU A 273 -8.68 -1.94 -15.45
CA GLU A 273 -8.44 -3.35 -15.78
C GLU A 273 -9.65 -4.26 -15.58
N ARG A 274 -10.68 -3.77 -14.90
CA ARG A 274 -11.87 -4.57 -14.61
C ARG A 274 -12.67 -4.79 -15.88
N ARG A 275 -13.18 -6.01 -16.05
CA ARG A 275 -14.00 -6.36 -17.21
C ARG A 275 -15.26 -5.50 -17.31
N GLU A 276 -15.82 -5.10 -16.17
CA GLU A 276 -17.01 -4.27 -16.06
C GLU A 276 -16.75 -2.77 -16.32
N TRP A 277 -15.49 -2.31 -16.35
CA TRP A 277 -15.15 -0.89 -16.44
C TRP A 277 -15.86 -0.13 -17.57
N PRO A 278 -15.95 -0.65 -18.82
CA PRO A 278 -16.64 0.05 -19.91
C PRO A 278 -18.12 0.36 -19.62
N TYR A 279 -18.75 -0.37 -18.71
CA TYR A 279 -20.16 -0.21 -18.36
C TYR A 279 -20.37 0.67 -17.12
N ILE A 280 -19.35 0.85 -16.28
CA ILE A 280 -19.47 1.56 -14.99
C ILE A 280 -18.58 2.81 -14.90
N ALA A 281 -17.72 3.06 -15.89
CA ALA A 281 -16.69 4.10 -15.81
C ALA A 281 -17.26 5.50 -15.58
N GLU A 282 -18.37 5.85 -16.26
CA GLU A 282 -18.99 7.17 -16.14
C GLU A 282 -19.47 7.44 -14.71
N ASP A 283 -20.31 6.55 -14.18
CA ASP A 283 -20.83 6.62 -12.81
C ASP A 283 -19.70 6.64 -11.77
N ARG A 284 -18.66 5.82 -11.97
CA ARG A 284 -17.50 5.76 -11.06
C ARG A 284 -16.72 7.07 -11.04
N LEU A 285 -16.44 7.63 -12.22
CA LEU A 285 -15.71 8.90 -12.34
C LEU A 285 -16.52 10.06 -11.77
N GLU A 286 -17.83 10.08 -11.97
CA GLU A 286 -18.72 11.07 -11.38
C GLU A 286 -18.74 10.98 -9.84
N GLU A 287 -18.89 9.77 -9.28
CA GLU A 287 -18.86 9.55 -7.84
C GLU A 287 -17.53 10.02 -7.22
N TRP A 288 -16.40 9.73 -7.88
CA TRP A 288 -15.08 10.18 -7.44
C TRP A 288 -14.92 11.70 -7.50
N ARG A 289 -15.41 12.36 -8.55
CA ARG A 289 -15.38 13.83 -8.64
C ARG A 289 -16.23 14.48 -7.56
N LEU A 290 -17.45 13.97 -7.33
CA LEU A 290 -18.33 14.46 -6.27
C LEU A 290 -17.67 14.30 -4.89
N THR A 291 -17.09 13.13 -4.65
CA THR A 291 -16.41 12.82 -3.40
C THR A 291 -15.20 13.73 -3.17
N HIS A 292 -14.38 13.95 -4.20
CA HIS A 292 -13.24 14.87 -4.15
C HIS A 292 -13.68 16.30 -3.85
N LEU A 293 -14.77 16.76 -4.47
CA LEU A 293 -15.35 18.07 -4.19
C LEU A 293 -15.82 18.19 -2.72
N LEU A 294 -16.44 17.14 -2.16
CA LEU A 294 -16.81 17.12 -0.74
C LEU A 294 -15.58 17.19 0.19
N ILE A 295 -14.47 16.54 -0.19
CA ILE A 295 -13.19 16.65 0.52
C ILE A 295 -12.68 18.09 0.49
N LEU A 296 -12.62 18.71 -0.69
CA LEU A 296 -12.17 20.09 -0.85
C LEU A 296 -13.00 21.03 0.03
N ARG A 297 -14.33 20.99 -0.08
CA ARG A 297 -15.23 21.83 0.73
C ARG A 297 -15.05 21.66 2.24
N ALA A 298 -14.70 20.46 2.68
CA ALA A 298 -14.56 20.15 4.09
C ALA A 298 -13.16 20.43 4.67
N LEU A 299 -12.12 20.26 3.85
CA LEU A 299 -10.72 20.21 4.30
C LEU A 299 -9.78 21.18 3.57
N ASN A 300 -10.18 21.79 2.45
CA ASN A 300 -9.48 22.88 1.77
C ASN A 300 -10.42 23.69 0.84
N PRO A 301 -11.46 24.36 1.38
CA PRO A 301 -12.42 25.08 0.55
C PRO A 301 -11.78 26.27 -0.16
N SER A 302 -12.21 26.52 -1.40
CA SER A 302 -11.88 27.71 -2.18
C SER A 302 -12.67 28.92 -1.68
N PRO A 303 -12.24 30.17 -1.93
CA PRO A 303 -13.02 31.37 -1.59
C PRO A 303 -14.44 31.39 -2.16
N GLU A 304 -14.69 30.66 -3.26
CA GLU A 304 -15.98 30.52 -3.93
C GLU A 304 -16.91 29.50 -3.26
N ASP A 305 -16.39 28.61 -2.41
CA ASP A 305 -17.19 27.63 -1.70
C ASP A 305 -17.94 28.24 -0.51
N GLU A 306 -19.21 27.86 -0.33
CA GLU A 306 -20.05 28.28 0.81
C GLU A 306 -19.41 27.95 2.17
N SER A 307 -18.60 26.89 2.23
CA SER A 307 -17.91 26.45 3.45
C SER A 307 -16.64 27.24 3.78
N PHE A 308 -16.19 28.15 2.92
CA PHE A 308 -14.92 28.87 3.10
C PHE A 308 -14.89 29.70 4.38
N VAL A 309 -15.90 30.54 4.60
CA VAL A 309 -15.93 31.48 5.73
C VAL A 309 -15.92 30.73 7.06
N SER A 310 -16.77 29.70 7.19
CA SER A 310 -16.85 28.88 8.40
C SER A 310 -15.58 28.07 8.65
N PHE A 311 -14.93 27.58 7.58
CA PHE A 311 -13.65 26.88 7.68
C PHE A 311 -12.51 27.83 8.13
N GLN A 312 -12.44 29.05 7.58
CA GLN A 312 -11.46 30.05 8.01
C GLN A 312 -11.66 30.46 9.48
N GLN A 313 -12.91 30.59 9.93
CA GLN A 313 -13.22 30.83 11.34
C GLN A 313 -12.76 29.66 12.22
N PHE A 314 -12.99 28.42 11.78
CA PHE A 314 -12.50 27.22 12.45
C PHE A 314 -10.97 27.22 12.60
N LEU A 315 -10.22 27.49 11.53
CA LEU A 315 -8.75 27.56 11.61
C LEU A 315 -8.29 28.64 12.59
N LYS A 316 -8.88 29.84 12.53
CA LYS A 316 -8.56 30.97 13.42
C LYS A 316 -8.89 30.67 14.89
N SER A 317 -9.86 29.79 15.16
CA SER A 317 -10.20 29.35 16.53
C SER A 317 -9.12 28.48 17.18
N LYS A 318 -8.22 27.89 16.38
CA LYS A 318 -7.19 26.95 16.83
C LYS A 318 -5.77 27.49 16.66
N SER A 319 -5.54 28.29 15.63
CA SER A 319 -4.22 28.87 15.33
C SER A 319 -4.33 30.37 15.10
N LYS A 320 -3.43 31.13 15.72
CA LYS A 320 -3.32 32.58 15.52
C LYS A 320 -2.74 32.94 14.15
N LYS A 321 -2.00 32.02 13.52
CA LYS A 321 -1.33 32.22 12.23
C LYS A 321 -1.90 31.23 11.22
N VAL A 322 -2.96 31.65 10.52
CA VAL A 322 -3.55 30.88 9.42
C VAL A 322 -2.87 31.29 8.13
N VAL A 323 -2.20 30.34 7.49
CA VAL A 323 -1.51 30.54 6.20
C VAL A 323 -2.20 29.64 5.16
N PRO A 324 -2.57 30.15 3.97
CA PRO A 324 -3.08 29.32 2.88
C PRO A 324 -2.09 28.22 2.48
N LEU A 325 -2.56 27.10 1.94
CA LEU A 325 -1.67 26.08 1.39
C LEU A 325 -0.86 26.66 0.23
N THR A 326 0.38 26.22 0.11
CA THR A 326 1.20 26.46 -1.09
C THR A 326 0.63 25.66 -2.26
N LYS A 327 0.91 26.07 -3.50
CA LYS A 327 0.45 25.33 -4.69
C LYS A 327 0.98 23.91 -4.71
N GLU A 328 2.20 23.71 -4.22
CA GLU A 328 2.85 22.41 -4.11
C GLU A 328 2.13 21.51 -3.08
N GLU A 329 1.72 22.07 -1.94
CA GLU A 329 0.91 21.36 -0.95
C GLU A 329 -0.48 21.01 -1.49
N GLU A 330 -1.14 21.94 -2.19
CA GLU A 330 -2.44 21.71 -2.81
C GLU A 330 -2.37 20.61 -3.86
N GLU A 331 -1.37 20.67 -4.74
CA GLU A 331 -1.16 19.64 -5.76
C GLU A 331 -0.85 18.27 -5.13
N ARG A 332 0.01 18.24 -4.10
CA ARG A 332 0.40 16.99 -3.46
C ARG A 332 -0.71 16.33 -2.64
N TRP A 333 -1.54 17.11 -1.95
CA TRP A 333 -2.50 16.56 -0.97
C TRP A 333 -3.96 16.69 -1.40
N PHE A 334 -4.29 17.62 -2.30
CA PHE A 334 -5.66 17.94 -2.65
C PHE A 334 -5.95 17.91 -4.16
N SER A 335 -4.99 17.59 -5.03
CA SER A 335 -5.31 17.34 -6.44
C SER A 335 -6.17 16.09 -6.63
N TYR A 336 -6.91 16.04 -7.73
CA TYR A 336 -7.75 14.89 -8.06
C TYR A 336 -6.91 13.61 -8.27
N ASP A 337 -5.72 13.75 -8.88
CA ASP A 337 -4.81 12.62 -9.10
C ASP A 337 -4.25 12.10 -7.77
N SER A 338 -3.86 13.00 -6.86
CA SER A 338 -3.45 12.64 -5.50
C SER A 338 -4.57 11.96 -4.73
N PHE A 339 -5.83 12.40 -4.89
CA PHE A 339 -7.00 11.74 -4.32
C PHE A 339 -7.17 10.28 -4.82
N LEU A 340 -7.03 10.04 -6.13
CA LEU A 340 -7.12 8.69 -6.70
C LEU A 340 -5.96 7.78 -6.26
N GLU A 341 -4.75 8.32 -6.14
CA GLU A 341 -3.59 7.61 -5.59
C GLU A 341 -3.80 7.26 -4.10
N LEU A 342 -4.40 8.16 -3.31
CA LEU A 342 -4.74 7.89 -1.91
C LEU A 342 -5.83 6.81 -1.79
N LEU A 343 -6.87 6.84 -2.62
CA LEU A 343 -7.89 5.79 -2.65
C LEU A 343 -7.27 4.41 -2.93
N GLY A 344 -6.40 4.33 -3.95
CA GLY A 344 -5.71 3.09 -4.27
C GLY A 344 -4.76 2.64 -3.15
N LEU A 345 -4.07 3.57 -2.50
CA LEU A 345 -3.26 3.28 -1.30
C LEU A 345 -4.10 2.65 -0.18
N ILE A 346 -5.26 3.22 0.15
CA ILE A 346 -6.13 2.63 1.18
C ILE A 346 -6.54 1.22 0.78
N GLY A 347 -7.03 1.05 -0.44
CA GLY A 347 -7.50 -0.25 -0.94
C GLY A 347 -6.42 -1.34 -0.95
N LEU A 348 -5.15 -0.98 -1.13
CA LEU A 348 -4.03 -1.94 -1.14
C LEU A 348 -3.51 -2.32 0.25
N ASN A 349 -3.61 -1.44 1.25
CA ASN A 349 -2.89 -1.59 2.52
C ASN A 349 -3.82 -1.80 3.74
N GLN A 350 -5.13 -1.63 3.56
CA GLN A 350 -6.10 -1.76 4.64
C GLN A 350 -6.22 -3.19 5.16
N GLU A 351 -6.16 -3.34 6.48
CA GLU A 351 -6.36 -4.61 7.17
C GLU A 351 -7.77 -4.67 7.78
N SER A 352 -8.39 -5.84 7.74
CA SER A 352 -9.76 -6.12 8.17
C SER A 352 -10.05 -5.75 9.62
N SER A 353 -9.04 -5.79 10.49
CA SER A 353 -9.14 -5.48 11.93
C SER A 353 -9.40 -4.01 12.23
N GLY A 354 -9.29 -3.13 11.23
CA GLY A 354 -9.81 -1.77 11.32
C GLY A 354 -8.79 -0.66 11.14
N GLY A 355 -7.80 -0.83 10.25
CA GLY A 355 -6.86 0.26 9.96
C GLY A 355 -5.78 -0.02 8.93
N LEU A 356 -4.93 0.98 8.75
CA LEU A 356 -3.62 0.90 8.11
C LEU A 356 -2.55 0.76 9.18
N TYR A 357 -1.60 -0.12 8.95
CA TYR A 357 -0.54 -0.46 9.90
C TYR A 357 0.80 -0.27 9.21
N ALA A 358 1.67 0.54 9.82
CA ALA A 358 2.88 1.02 9.19
C ALA A 358 3.84 -0.13 8.88
N LEU A 359 4.14 -1.01 9.84
CA LEU A 359 5.04 -2.13 9.64
C LEU A 359 4.35 -3.30 8.93
N HIS A 360 3.13 -3.66 9.31
CA HIS A 360 2.37 -4.73 8.65
C HIS A 360 2.19 -4.51 7.13
N SER A 361 2.06 -3.27 6.65
CA SER A 361 2.00 -2.97 5.21
C SER A 361 3.26 -3.35 4.41
N HIS A 362 4.33 -3.79 5.08
CA HIS A 362 5.55 -4.32 4.47
C HIS A 362 5.50 -5.83 4.24
N LEU A 363 4.46 -6.56 4.66
CA LEU A 363 4.37 -8.00 4.48
C LEU A 363 3.80 -8.35 3.11
N ASN A 364 4.50 -9.16 2.33
CA ASN A 364 4.04 -9.61 1.02
C ASN A 364 3.06 -10.78 1.08
N HIS A 365 2.36 -11.00 -0.03
CA HIS A 365 1.46 -12.13 -0.19
C HIS A 365 2.18 -13.46 -0.47
N ASN A 366 1.68 -14.55 0.12
CA ASN A 366 1.88 -15.91 -0.35
C ASN A 366 0.60 -16.74 -0.11
N CYS A 367 0.20 -17.60 -1.06
CA CYS A 367 -0.97 -18.47 -0.88
C CYS A 367 -0.75 -19.59 0.15
N ASP A 368 0.51 -19.82 0.55
CA ASP A 368 0.90 -20.64 1.69
C ASP A 368 1.79 -19.79 2.64
N PRO A 369 1.18 -18.87 3.41
CA PRO A 369 1.92 -17.90 4.21
C PRO A 369 2.62 -18.55 5.41
N ASN A 370 3.68 -17.91 5.90
CA ASN A 370 4.35 -18.31 7.13
C ASN A 370 3.96 -17.49 8.36
N LEU A 371 3.22 -16.39 8.17
CA LEU A 371 2.63 -15.61 9.24
C LEU A 371 1.11 -15.61 9.16
N GLN A 372 0.49 -15.25 10.28
CA GLN A 372 -0.92 -14.97 10.40
C GLN A 372 -1.14 -13.67 11.17
N VAL A 373 -2.05 -12.84 10.66
CA VAL A 373 -2.51 -11.61 11.31
C VAL A 373 -3.77 -11.93 12.09
N ARG A 374 -3.83 -11.55 13.36
CA ARG A 374 -4.98 -11.77 14.25
C ARG A 374 -5.28 -10.54 15.09
N ASN A 375 -6.54 -10.25 15.35
CA ASN A 375 -6.95 -9.19 16.25
C ASN A 375 -7.38 -9.78 17.60
N LEU A 376 -6.41 -10.22 18.38
CA LEU A 376 -6.68 -11.00 19.58
C LEU A 376 -7.25 -10.14 20.73
N PRO A 377 -8.09 -10.73 21.61
CA PRO A 377 -8.62 -10.00 22.76
C PRO A 377 -7.50 -9.58 23.70
N LYS A 378 -7.75 -8.54 24.51
CA LYS A 378 -6.77 -8.00 25.47
C LYS A 378 -6.33 -9.03 26.53
N THR A 379 -7.18 -10.02 26.78
CA THR A 379 -6.94 -11.11 27.74
C THR A 379 -6.05 -12.21 27.18
N TRP A 380 -5.81 -12.25 25.86
CA TRP A 380 -4.94 -13.24 25.28
C TRP A 380 -3.48 -12.94 25.60
N THR A 381 -2.77 -13.95 26.11
CA THR A 381 -1.34 -13.91 26.40
C THR A 381 -0.58 -14.74 25.37
N PRO A 382 0.53 -14.22 24.83
CA PRO A 382 1.37 -15.01 23.93
C PRO A 382 2.06 -16.15 24.69
N PRO A 383 2.35 -17.28 24.01
CA PRO A 383 3.18 -18.33 24.59
C PRO A 383 4.59 -17.81 24.88
N THR A 384 5.17 -18.30 25.96
CA THR A 384 6.56 -18.09 26.35
C THR A 384 7.51 -18.90 25.48
N SER A 385 8.81 -18.58 25.52
CA SER A 385 9.83 -19.31 24.75
C SER A 385 9.89 -20.81 25.08
N GLU A 386 9.53 -21.20 26.30
CA GLU A 386 9.51 -22.60 26.76
C GLU A 386 8.28 -23.38 26.28
N GLU A 387 7.20 -22.68 25.95
CA GLU A 387 5.95 -23.24 25.44
C GLU A 387 5.95 -23.38 23.91
N LEU A 388 7.00 -22.94 23.23
CA LEU A 388 7.14 -23.03 21.78
C LEU A 388 7.77 -24.37 21.35
N PRO A 389 7.30 -24.97 20.23
CA PRO A 389 6.24 -24.49 19.34
C PRO A 389 4.84 -24.66 19.96
N ALA A 390 3.98 -23.67 19.75
CA ALA A 390 2.62 -23.64 20.28
C ALA A 390 1.55 -23.72 19.17
N GLU A 391 0.34 -24.13 19.55
CA GLU A 391 -0.81 -24.08 18.65
C GLU A 391 -1.27 -22.64 18.39
N LEU A 392 -1.85 -22.43 17.20
CA LEU A 392 -2.36 -21.13 16.82
C LEU A 392 -3.65 -20.81 17.59
N PRO A 393 -3.88 -19.53 17.95
CA PRO A 393 -5.11 -19.14 18.60
C PRO A 393 -6.32 -19.46 17.71
N SER A 394 -7.41 -19.85 18.36
CA SER A 394 -8.69 -20.14 17.72
C SER A 394 -9.18 -18.97 16.86
N PRO A 395 -9.97 -19.24 15.80
CA PRO A 395 -10.61 -18.19 15.03
C PRO A 395 -11.38 -17.22 15.92
N MET A 396 -11.34 -15.94 15.55
CA MET A 396 -12.14 -14.94 16.23
C MET A 396 -13.62 -15.12 15.89
N THR A 397 -14.46 -14.88 16.88
CA THR A 397 -15.91 -14.80 16.77
C THR A 397 -16.36 -13.37 17.09
N ALA A 398 -17.66 -13.08 16.94
CA ALA A 398 -18.19 -11.78 17.31
C ALA A 398 -18.03 -11.52 18.83
N GLU A 399 -18.13 -12.57 19.64
CA GLU A 399 -18.09 -12.51 21.10
C GLU A 399 -16.69 -12.29 21.67
N ASN A 400 -15.65 -12.72 20.95
CA ASN A 400 -14.25 -12.57 21.39
C ASN A 400 -13.46 -11.56 20.54
N ARG A 401 -14.18 -10.72 19.78
CA ARG A 401 -13.57 -9.71 18.91
C ARG A 401 -12.64 -8.82 19.73
N GLY A 402 -11.40 -8.71 19.26
CA GLY A 402 -10.41 -7.82 19.84
C GLY A 402 -10.68 -6.34 19.56
N THR A 403 -9.61 -5.54 19.62
CA THR A 403 -9.65 -4.09 19.42
C THR A 403 -9.50 -3.75 17.94
N ASN A 404 -8.66 -2.79 17.58
CA ASN A 404 -8.04 -2.69 16.27
C ASN A 404 -6.53 -2.94 16.34
N LYS A 405 -6.02 -3.48 17.45
CA LYS A 405 -4.62 -3.90 17.57
C LYS A 405 -4.46 -5.26 16.90
N ILE A 406 -3.51 -5.38 15.97
CA ILE A 406 -3.17 -6.65 15.33
C ILE A 406 -2.00 -7.32 16.03
N SER A 407 -2.00 -8.65 16.03
CA SER A 407 -0.96 -9.56 16.48
C SER A 407 -0.45 -10.33 15.28
N ILE A 408 0.86 -10.34 15.08
CA ILE A 408 1.51 -11.07 13.98
C ILE A 408 2.15 -12.33 14.55
N ILE A 409 1.65 -13.48 14.12
CA ILE A 409 1.95 -14.78 14.72
C ILE A 409 2.56 -15.69 13.67
N VAL A 410 3.58 -16.45 14.07
CA VAL A 410 4.25 -17.42 13.20
C VAL A 410 3.34 -18.63 12.99
N LYS A 411 2.94 -18.85 11.73
CA LYS A 411 2.06 -19.95 11.32
C LYS A 411 2.82 -21.27 11.11
N LYS A 412 4.08 -21.18 10.68
CA LYS A 412 5.01 -22.32 10.50
C LYS A 412 6.43 -21.86 10.79
N THR A 413 7.29 -22.77 11.23
CA THR A 413 8.69 -22.46 11.53
C THR A 413 9.37 -21.74 10.36
N VAL A 414 10.11 -20.68 10.66
CA VAL A 414 10.80 -19.82 9.68
C VAL A 414 12.28 -19.77 10.01
N HIS A 415 13.15 -19.79 9.00
CA HIS A 415 14.61 -19.74 9.18
C HIS A 415 15.15 -18.31 8.98
N PRO A 416 16.31 -17.99 9.57
CA PRO A 416 16.97 -16.70 9.34
C PRO A 416 17.14 -16.42 7.85
N GLY A 417 16.76 -15.22 7.40
CA GLY A 417 16.85 -14.78 6.01
C GLY A 417 15.63 -15.11 5.15
N ASP A 418 14.73 -15.98 5.61
CA ASP A 418 13.46 -16.25 4.93
C ASP A 418 12.58 -15.00 4.93
N GLU A 419 11.85 -14.80 3.83
CA GLU A 419 10.84 -13.75 3.72
C GLU A 419 9.57 -14.13 4.48
N LEU A 420 8.96 -13.11 5.08
CA LEU A 420 7.76 -13.19 5.87
C LEU A 420 6.56 -12.83 5.01
N PHE A 421 5.57 -13.71 5.00
CA PHE A 421 4.40 -13.61 4.14
C PHE A 421 3.11 -13.78 4.93
N ILE A 422 2.10 -13.03 4.52
CA ILE A 422 0.69 -13.23 4.89
C ILE A 422 -0.12 -13.64 3.66
N SER A 423 -1.36 -14.06 3.86
CA SER A 423 -2.30 -14.24 2.73
C SER A 423 -3.22 -13.03 2.67
N TYR A 424 -3.30 -12.37 1.52
CA TYR A 424 -4.20 -11.26 1.28
C TYR A 424 -5.62 -11.74 0.94
N VAL A 425 -5.73 -12.98 0.46
CA VAL A 425 -6.98 -13.62 0.05
C VAL A 425 -7.26 -14.85 0.92
N ASN A 426 -8.51 -15.33 0.87
CA ASN A 426 -8.89 -16.58 1.53
C ASN A 426 -8.11 -17.76 0.93
N GLN A 427 -7.40 -18.50 1.80
CA GLN A 427 -6.54 -19.63 1.43
C GLN A 427 -7.33 -20.86 0.99
N ASN A 428 -8.63 -20.92 1.28
CA ASN A 428 -9.51 -22.06 0.95
C ASN A 428 -10.08 -21.98 -0.47
N LEU A 429 -9.94 -20.84 -1.15
CA LEU A 429 -10.37 -20.68 -2.54
C LEU A 429 -9.48 -21.47 -3.50
N SER A 430 -10.01 -21.80 -4.68
CA SER A 430 -9.25 -22.42 -5.77
C SER A 430 -8.10 -21.55 -6.24
N ARG A 431 -7.14 -22.13 -6.98
CA ARG A 431 -6.00 -21.40 -7.52
C ARG A 431 -6.43 -20.19 -8.35
N ASP A 432 -7.37 -20.41 -9.26
CA ASP A 432 -7.83 -19.38 -10.20
C ASP A 432 -8.59 -18.27 -9.45
N GLU A 433 -9.48 -18.59 -8.52
CA GLU A 433 -10.17 -17.58 -7.70
C GLU A 433 -9.20 -16.74 -6.86
N ARG A 434 -8.17 -17.36 -6.27
CA ARG A 434 -7.13 -16.61 -5.52
C ARG A 434 -6.38 -15.67 -6.44
N ARG A 435 -5.94 -16.14 -7.62
CA ARG A 435 -5.20 -15.32 -8.60
C ARG A 435 -6.06 -14.18 -9.14
N SER A 436 -7.32 -14.41 -9.49
CA SER A 436 -8.24 -13.35 -9.95
C SER A 436 -8.47 -12.30 -8.89
N LYS A 437 -8.73 -12.68 -7.63
CA LYS A 437 -8.86 -11.72 -6.52
C LYS A 437 -7.59 -10.90 -6.29
N LEU A 438 -6.41 -11.53 -6.37
CA LEU A 438 -5.14 -10.82 -6.24
C LEU A 438 -4.93 -9.82 -7.37
N ARG A 439 -5.32 -10.17 -8.60
CA ARG A 439 -5.26 -9.25 -9.72
C ARG A 439 -6.20 -8.06 -9.53
N GLU A 440 -7.48 -8.32 -9.25
CA GLU A 440 -8.52 -7.28 -9.13
C GLU A 440 -8.32 -6.35 -7.93
N GLN A 441 -7.80 -6.86 -6.82
CA GLN A 441 -7.67 -6.11 -5.57
C GLN A 441 -6.27 -5.51 -5.39
N TYR A 442 -5.23 -6.22 -5.84
CA TYR A 442 -3.83 -5.87 -5.58
C TYR A 442 -2.97 -5.67 -6.82
N GLY A 443 -3.49 -5.93 -8.03
CA GLY A 443 -2.83 -5.60 -9.30
C GLY A 443 -1.77 -6.60 -9.79
N PHE A 444 -1.58 -7.74 -9.11
CA PHE A 444 -0.50 -8.68 -9.46
C PHE A 444 -0.98 -10.13 -9.57
N TRP A 445 -0.19 -10.95 -10.27
CA TRP A 445 -0.41 -12.38 -10.39
C TRP A 445 0.49 -13.17 -9.42
N CYS A 446 -0.10 -14.06 -8.63
CA CYS A 446 0.70 -14.86 -7.71
C CYS A 446 1.39 -16.03 -8.41
N PHE A 447 2.72 -16.12 -8.24
CA PHE A 447 3.57 -17.22 -8.72
C PHE A 447 4.25 -17.99 -7.56
N CYS A 448 3.61 -18.03 -6.38
CA CYS A 448 4.16 -18.77 -5.25
C CYS A 448 4.23 -20.28 -5.51
N ASN A 449 4.99 -21.00 -4.69
CA ASN A 449 5.17 -22.46 -4.80
C ASN A 449 3.83 -23.22 -4.83
N ARG A 450 2.84 -22.78 -4.03
CA ARG A 450 1.50 -23.38 -4.02
C ARG A 450 0.81 -23.20 -5.38
N CYS A 451 0.75 -21.98 -5.90
CA CYS A 451 0.13 -21.69 -7.22
C CYS A 451 0.83 -22.43 -8.37
N ASN A 452 2.16 -22.56 -8.33
CA ASN A 452 2.90 -23.29 -9.36
C ASN A 452 2.66 -24.81 -9.28
N LYS A 453 2.55 -25.35 -8.06
CA LYS A 453 2.24 -26.77 -7.86
C LYS A 453 0.82 -27.09 -8.35
N GLU A 454 -0.16 -26.29 -7.95
CA GLU A 454 -1.56 -26.44 -8.37
C GLU A 454 -1.70 -26.32 -9.89
N LYS A 455 -1.04 -25.35 -10.53
CA LYS A 455 -1.00 -25.22 -12.00
C LYS A 455 -0.53 -26.51 -12.68
N LYS A 456 0.57 -27.09 -12.20
CA LYS A 456 1.12 -28.34 -12.77
C LYS A 456 0.18 -29.53 -12.61
N LEU A 457 -0.67 -29.55 -11.58
CA LEU A 457 -1.68 -30.59 -11.40
C LEU A 457 -2.85 -30.39 -12.37
N GLU A 458 -3.35 -29.15 -12.47
CA GLU A 458 -4.41 -28.76 -13.41
C GLU A 458 -4.02 -29.05 -14.87
N ASP A 459 -2.77 -28.78 -15.25
CA ASP A 459 -2.26 -29.05 -16.61
C ASP A 459 -2.23 -30.56 -16.91
N LYS A 460 -1.81 -31.39 -15.95
CA LYS A 460 -1.81 -32.86 -16.08
C LYS A 460 -3.22 -33.44 -16.19
N GLU A 461 -4.17 -32.93 -15.40
CA GLU A 461 -5.58 -33.35 -15.47
C GLU A 461 -6.19 -33.02 -16.83
N LYS A 462 -5.87 -31.84 -17.40
CA LYS A 462 -6.30 -31.46 -18.75
C LYS A 462 -5.71 -32.37 -19.83
N GLU A 463 -4.42 -32.71 -19.73
CA GLU A 463 -3.77 -33.65 -20.67
C GLU A 463 -4.44 -35.03 -20.61
N GLN A 464 -4.74 -35.54 -19.42
CA GLN A 464 -5.42 -36.83 -19.25
C GLN A 464 -6.87 -36.82 -19.76
N ALA A 465 -7.61 -35.74 -19.52
CA ALA A 465 -8.97 -35.56 -20.04
C ALA A 465 -9.00 -35.51 -21.58
N GLN A 466 -8.00 -34.89 -22.21
CA GLN A 466 -7.87 -34.86 -23.67
C GLN A 466 -7.51 -36.22 -24.27
N GLN A 467 -6.75 -37.04 -23.56
CA GLN A 467 -6.40 -38.40 -23.99
C GLN A 467 -7.55 -39.41 -23.83
N THR A 468 -8.52 -39.13 -22.95
CA THR A 468 -9.66 -40.01 -22.67
C THR A 468 -10.95 -39.60 -23.41
N ALA A 469 -10.96 -38.44 -24.08
CA ALA A 469 -12.07 -38.02 -24.91
C ALA A 469 -12.24 -38.95 -26.13
N PRO A 470 -13.43 -39.56 -26.36
CA PRO A 470 -13.64 -40.41 -27.51
C PRO A 470 -13.42 -39.61 -28.79
N SER A 471 -12.62 -40.13 -29.72
CA SER A 471 -12.49 -39.53 -31.04
C SER A 471 -13.87 -39.53 -31.72
N GLN A 472 -14.56 -38.40 -31.73
CA GLN A 472 -15.64 -38.17 -32.70
C GLN A 472 -14.98 -38.07 -34.08
N ARG A 473 -14.69 -39.24 -34.67
CA ARG A 473 -14.46 -39.35 -36.10
C ARG A 473 -15.80 -39.09 -36.77
N LEU A 474 -15.96 -37.86 -37.26
CA LEU A 474 -16.93 -37.49 -38.28
C LEU A 474 -16.87 -38.55 -39.40
N ARG A 475 -18.00 -39.23 -39.63
CA ARG A 475 -18.25 -40.04 -40.81
C ARG A 475 -18.81 -39.18 -41.92
#